data_AF-A0A529FER2-F1
#
_entry.id   AF-A0A529FER2-F1
#
_cell.length_a   1.000
_cell.length_b   1.000
_cell.length_c   1.000
_cell.angle_alpha   90.00
_cell.angle_beta   90.00
_cell.angle_gamma   90.00
#
_symmetry.space_group_name_H-M   'P 1'
#
loop_
_entity.id
_entity.type
_entity.pdbx_description
1 polymer ?
#
loop_
_entity_poly.entity_id
_entity_poly.type
_entity_poly.pdbx_seq_one_letter_code
_entity_poly.pdbx_strand_id
1 'polypeptide(L)' 'MTASVSRVPCTVVTGFLGAGKTTLVRHLLENAGGKRIAIIVNEFGDIGIDGEILKGCGIDTCPEENIV' A
#
# COMPACT_ATOMS: atom_id res chain seq x y z
N MET A 1 5.88 33.86 -11.05
CA MET A 1 6.49 32.59 -10.59
C MET A 1 5.45 31.49 -10.70
N THR A 2 5.51 30.66 -11.74
CA THR A 2 4.65 29.48 -11.88
C THR A 2 5.31 28.33 -11.13
N ALA A 3 4.73 27.93 -9.99
CA ALA A 3 5.17 26.73 -9.30
C ALA A 3 4.86 25.51 -10.18
N SER A 4 5.89 24.79 -10.61
CA SER A 4 5.71 23.50 -11.27
C SER A 4 5.14 22.51 -10.24
N VAL A 5 3.89 22.09 -10.41
CA VAL A 5 3.32 21.01 -9.60
C VAL A 5 4.04 19.72 -9.98
N SER A 6 4.91 19.22 -9.10
CA SER A 6 5.53 17.91 -9.27
C SER A 6 4.45 16.83 -9.14
N ARG A 7 4.21 16.06 -10.21
CA ARG A 7 3.25 14.96 -10.17
C ARG A 7 3.78 13.84 -9.27
N VAL A 8 2.89 13.23 -8.48
CA VAL A 8 3.21 12.01 -7.72
C VAL A 8 3.26 10.84 -8.71
N PRO A 9 4.35 10.04 -8.75
CA PRO A 9 4.39 8.85 -9.58
C PRO A 9 3.36 7.81 -9.10
N CYS A 10 2.60 7.24 -10.04
CA CYS A 10 1.59 6.23 -9.74
C CYS A 10 1.93 4.91 -10.43
N THR A 11 1.82 3.80 -9.69
CA THR A 11 2.00 2.43 -10.19
C THR A 11 0.72 1.65 -9.94
N VAL A 12 0.21 0.97 -10.96
CA VAL A 12 -0.96 0.10 -10.84
C VAL A 12 -0.49 -1.35 -10.76
N VAL A 13 -0.85 -2.03 -9.67
CA VAL A 13 -0.60 -3.46 -9.48
C VAL A 13 -1.88 -4.22 -9.79
N THR A 14 -1.82 -5.13 -10.78
CA THR A 14 -2.96 -5.93 -11.21
C THR A 14 -2.57 -7.40 -11.35
N GLY A 15 -3.57 -8.29 -11.44
CA GLY A 15 -3.39 -9.73 -11.58
C GLY A 15 -4.58 -10.52 -11.03
N PHE A 16 -4.68 -11.78 -11.41
CA PHE A 16 -5.72 -12.71 -10.96
C PHE A 16 -5.74 -12.89 -9.42
N LEU A 17 -6.82 -13.46 -8.89
CA LEU A 17 -6.88 -13.86 -7.48
C LEU A 17 -5.75 -14.87 -7.19
N GLY A 18 -5.04 -14.68 -6.08
CA GLY A 18 -3.87 -15.52 -5.74
C GLY A 18 -2.57 -15.18 -6.47
N ALA A 19 -2.52 -14.16 -7.34
CA ALA A 19 -1.30 -13.75 -8.04
C ALA A 19 -0.21 -13.11 -7.15
N GLY A 20 -0.39 -13.08 -5.82
CA GLY A 20 0.61 -12.53 -4.88
C GLY A 20 0.63 -11.00 -4.77
N LYS A 21 -0.46 -10.31 -5.16
CA LYS A 21 -0.55 -8.84 -5.10
C LYS A 21 -0.29 -8.28 -3.69
N THR A 22 -0.98 -8.81 -2.68
CA THR A 22 -0.81 -8.39 -1.27
C THR A 22 0.62 -8.67 -0.76
N THR A 23 1.23 -9.80 -1.16
CA THR A 23 2.62 -10.15 -0.84
C THR A 23 3.60 -9.12 -1.43
N LEU A 24 3.40 -8.70 -2.68
CA LEU A 24 4.22 -7.66 -3.31
C LEU A 24 4.09 -6.31 -2.59
N VAL A 25 2.86 -5.91 -2.28
CA VAL A 25 2.57 -4.64 -1.58
C VAL A 25 3.26 -4.63 -0.20
N ARG A 26 3.16 -5.72 0.55
CA ARG A 26 3.85 -5.88 1.84
C ARG A 26 5.37 -5.76 1.68
N HIS A 27 5.95 -6.49 0.74
CA HIS A 27 7.39 -6.45 0.50
C HIS A 27 7.87 -5.02 0.16
N LEU A 28 7.10 -4.25 -0.61
CA LEU A 28 7.41 -2.86 -0.94
C LEU A 28 7.38 -1.94 0.29
N LEU A 29 6.46 -2.15 1.23
CA LEU A 29 6.38 -1.36 2.47
C LEU A 29 7.55 -1.66 3.42
N GLU A 30 7.88 -2.94 3.61
CA GLU A 30 9.01 -3.37 4.44
C GLU A 30 10.35 -2.89 3.88
N ASN A 31 10.45 -2.75 2.56
CA ASN A 31 11.68 -2.37 1.84
C ASN A 31 11.60 -0.96 1.25
N ALA A 32 10.74 -0.09 1.78
CA ALA A 32 10.52 1.25 1.23
C ALA A 32 11.78 2.14 1.24
N GLY A 33 12.77 1.84 2.09
CA GLY A 33 14.08 2.52 2.08
C GLY A 33 13.97 4.03 2.28
N GLY A 34 13.06 4.48 3.14
CA GLY A 34 12.79 5.91 3.39
C GLY A 34 11.88 6.58 2.37
N LYS A 35 11.39 5.87 1.35
CA LYS A 35 10.35 6.40 0.44
C LYS A 35 9.01 6.46 1.15
N ARG A 36 8.30 7.57 0.98
CA ARG A 36 6.90 7.69 1.37
C ARG A 36 6.02 7.11 0.27
N ILE A 37 5.34 6.02 0.57
CA ILE A 37 4.48 5.30 -0.38
C ILE A 37 3.05 5.43 0.11
N ALA A 38 2.14 5.87 -0.76
CA ALA A 38 0.70 5.78 -0.53
C ALA A 38 0.17 4.55 -1.27
N ILE A 39 -0.65 3.75 -0.60
CA ILE A 39 -1.24 2.55 -1.18
C ILE A 39 -2.75 2.72 -1.19
N ILE A 40 -3.36 2.40 -2.32
CA ILE A 40 -4.79 2.32 -2.48
C ILE A 40 -5.09 0.88 -2.88
N VAL A 41 -5.78 0.16 -2.00
CA VAL A 41 -6.24 -1.20 -2.24
C VAL A 41 -7.73 -1.16 -2.54
N ASN A 42 -8.14 -1.96 -3.52
CA ASN A 42 -9.56 -2.17 -3.79
C ASN A 42 -9.98 -3.45 -3.07
N GLU A 43 -10.80 -3.31 -2.03
CA GLU A 43 -11.32 -4.42 -1.24
C GLU A 43 -12.82 -4.62 -1.52
N PHE A 44 -13.23 -5.88 -1.71
CA PHE A 44 -14.63 -6.26 -1.92
C PHE A 44 -15.04 -7.34 -0.91
N GLY A 45 -16.00 -7.04 -0.04
CA GLY A 45 -16.52 -7.95 1.00
C GLY A 45 -16.56 -7.30 2.39
N ASP A 46 -17.43 -7.78 3.29
CA ASP A 46 -17.61 -7.21 4.65
C ASP A 46 -16.43 -7.46 5.61
N ILE A 47 -15.52 -8.38 5.26
CA ILE A 47 -14.34 -8.71 6.06
C ILE A 47 -13.12 -8.16 5.33
N GLY A 48 -12.55 -7.09 5.90
CA GLY A 48 -11.38 -6.39 5.37
C GLY A 48 -10.08 -7.17 5.62
N ILE A 49 -9.85 -8.25 4.87
CA ILE A 49 -8.67 -9.11 5.00
C ILE A 49 -7.39 -8.36 4.60
N ASP A 50 -7.41 -7.55 3.55
CA ASP A 50 -6.22 -6.82 3.11
C ASP A 50 -5.81 -5.75 4.12
N GLY A 51 -6.79 -5.07 4.74
CA GLY A 51 -6.55 -4.13 5.84
C GLY A 51 -6.00 -4.81 7.09
N GLU A 52 -6.55 -5.95 7.50
CA GLU A 52 -6.05 -6.72 8.65
C GLU A 52 -4.67 -7.35 8.41
N ILE A 53 -4.36 -7.81 7.19
CA ILE A 53 -3.02 -8.33 6.85
C ILE A 53 -1.97 -7.21 6.97
N LEU A 54 -2.32 -5.99 6.56
CA LEU A 54 -1.43 -4.83 6.70
C LEU A 54 -1.28 -4.39 8.16
N LYS A 55 -2.33 -4.49 8.99
CA LYS A 55 -2.30 -4.19 10.45
C LYS A 55 -1.56 -5.27 11.27
N GLY A 56 -1.95 -6.52 11.10
CA GLY A 56 -1.52 -7.65 11.94
C GLY A 56 -0.09 -8.10 11.71
N CYS A 57 0.59 -7.61 10.67
CA CYS A 57 1.96 -8.03 10.34
C CYS A 57 3.07 -7.13 10.87
N GLY A 58 2.78 -6.14 11.73
CA GLY A 58 3.81 -5.41 12.47
C GLY A 58 4.81 -4.70 11.56
N ILE A 59 4.32 -4.05 10.50
CA ILE A 59 5.16 -3.23 9.64
C ILE A 59 5.49 -1.95 10.42
N ASP A 60 6.70 -1.86 11.00
CA ASP A 60 7.15 -0.68 11.76
C ASP A 60 7.01 0.63 10.95
N THR A 61 7.03 0.53 9.62
CA THR A 61 6.90 1.66 8.69
C THR A 61 5.45 2.03 8.35
N CYS A 62 4.44 1.31 8.85
CA CYS A 62 3.02 1.55 8.59
C CYS A 62 2.19 1.43 9.88
N PRO A 63 2.22 2.43 10.78
CA PRO A 63 1.41 2.43 12.00
C PRO A 63 -0.08 2.46 11.66
N GLU A 64 -0.91 1.89 12.54
CA GLU A 64 -2.36 1.75 12.33
C GLU A 64 -3.07 3.10 12.07
N GLU A 65 -2.52 4.18 12.63
CA GLU A 65 -2.99 5.56 12.48
C GLU A 65 -2.98 6.04 11.02
N ASN A 66 -2.15 5.45 10.17
CA ASN A 66 -1.99 5.83 8.76
C ASN A 66 -2.91 5.03 7.82
N ILE A 67 -3.74 4.14 8.35
CA ILE A 67 -4.69 3.33 7.59
C ILE A 67 -6.06 4.00 7.70
N VAL A 68 -6.55 4.54 6.57
CA VAL A 68 -7.83 5.28 6.46
C VAL A 68 -8.87 4.44 5.74
#